data_AF-A0A9W7D5C8-F1
#
_entry.id   AF-A0A9W7D5C8-F1
#
_cell.length_a   1.000
_cell.length_b   1.000
_cell.length_c   1.000
_cell.angle_alpha   90.00
_cell.angle_beta   90.00
_cell.angle_gamma   90.00
#
_symmetry.space_group_name_H-M   'P 1'
#
loop_
_entity.id
_entity.type
_entity.pdbx_description
1 polymer ?
#
loop_
_entity_poly.entity_id
_entity_poly.type
_entity_poly.pdbx_seq_one_letter_code
_entity_poly.pdbx_strand_id
1 'polypeptide(L)'
;MFQTYGEIDPSEDPVLVLPCCSMVYTMTTLDGTLHLNSYYDMNIGEPLGPLPGGYIDMPQCPNCKKPIRGLRRYGHVTKRAAIDSAEKNFISHSQRELKVLQERANTAAERGDLTQDKTLRHDIRAFGAAVKRPPCQKTFEACVALLTKAQGGQGGGDVHIDQSALPVPNSKFPYIGYFYLLSAQVSLLGVSASVARAEEYYRQAIKAFAEASYLQQRCEAQLMLVQVLTRRAERTLNESVNTEKEREARQNEVEEITSEAINVICNLDFETNTISFLSKHGQYLRSLRQKLANIVQRARGATFYQNVSLDELRAVKIAMQAEFKGSGHWYRCANGHSYSIGECGMAMEQTRCPECGAPVGGADHSFIEGNAHDEEMDSL
;
A
#
# COMPACT_ATOMS: atom_id res chain seq x y z
N MET A 1 -44.63 -17.91 32.98
CA MET A 1 -45.90 -17.67 33.69
C MET A 1 -46.10 -16.17 33.67
N PHE A 2 -47.14 -15.66 33.01
CA PHE A 2 -47.39 -14.21 32.92
C PHE A 2 -48.17 -13.78 34.16
N GLN A 3 -47.53 -13.06 35.08
CA GLN A 3 -48.18 -12.43 36.23
C GLN A 3 -48.98 -11.21 35.76
N THR A 4 -50.06 -10.88 36.47
CA THR A 4 -50.82 -9.66 36.19
C THR A 4 -50.15 -8.45 36.86
N TYR A 5 -50.32 -7.24 36.33
CA TYR A 5 -49.66 -6.04 36.90
C TYR A 5 -50.03 -5.75 38.36
N GLY A 6 -51.21 -6.20 38.81
CA GLY A 6 -51.63 -6.04 40.21
C GLY A 6 -50.90 -6.97 41.18
N GLU A 7 -50.19 -7.99 40.68
CA GLU A 7 -49.44 -8.96 41.47
C GLU A 7 -47.96 -8.59 41.64
N ILE A 8 -47.49 -7.53 40.97
CA ILE A 8 -46.10 -7.09 40.99
C ILE A 8 -45.94 -6.04 42.08
N ASP A 9 -45.08 -6.29 43.07
CA ASP A 9 -44.62 -5.25 44.01
C ASP A 9 -43.50 -4.43 43.35
N PRO A 10 -43.71 -3.13 43.03
CA PRO A 10 -42.68 -2.28 42.42
C PRO A 10 -41.46 -2.04 43.32
N SER A 11 -41.59 -2.34 44.63
CA SER A 11 -40.50 -2.26 45.61
C SER A 11 -39.53 -3.43 45.47
N GLU A 12 -40.03 -4.59 45.04
CA GLU A 12 -39.23 -5.81 44.84
C GLU A 12 -38.75 -5.96 43.38
N ASP A 13 -39.60 -5.67 42.39
CA ASP A 13 -39.27 -5.70 40.97
C ASP A 13 -39.63 -4.37 40.29
N PRO A 14 -38.67 -3.42 40.20
CA PRO A 14 -38.92 -2.10 39.64
C PRO A 14 -39.50 -2.14 38.23
N VAL A 15 -40.51 -1.31 38.02
CA VAL A 15 -41.21 -1.22 36.74
C VAL A 15 -40.55 -0.19 35.83
N LEU A 16 -40.19 -0.61 34.62
CA LEU A 16 -39.49 0.21 33.62
C LEU A 16 -40.42 0.54 32.46
N VAL A 17 -40.53 1.83 32.15
CA VAL A 17 -41.31 2.32 31.00
C VAL A 17 -40.37 2.62 29.84
N LEU A 18 -40.56 1.91 28.72
CA LEU A 18 -39.75 2.14 27.52
C LEU A 18 -40.26 3.38 26.75
N PRO A 19 -39.44 4.43 26.56
CA PRO A 19 -39.88 5.65 25.89
C PRO A 19 -40.32 5.46 24.43
N CYS A 20 -39.92 4.35 23.80
CA CYS A 20 -40.10 4.13 22.37
C CYS A 20 -41.53 3.71 21.97
N CYS A 21 -42.27 3.07 22.89
CA CYS A 21 -43.64 2.58 22.66
C CYS A 21 -44.52 2.63 23.92
N SER A 22 -44.02 3.25 25.00
CA SER A 22 -44.69 3.33 26.31
C SER A 22 -45.05 1.97 26.92
N MET A 23 -44.46 0.88 26.40
CA MET A 23 -44.63 -0.44 26.97
C MET A 23 -43.88 -0.52 28.30
N VAL A 24 -44.54 -1.20 29.22
CA VAL A 24 -44.10 -1.37 30.59
C VAL A 24 -43.52 -2.77 30.72
N TYR A 25 -42.38 -2.88 31.38
CA TYR A 25 -41.72 -4.16 31.67
C TYR A 25 -41.23 -4.16 33.11
N THR A 26 -41.26 -5.32 33.76
CA THR A 26 -40.50 -5.48 35.00
C THR A 26 -39.01 -5.55 34.69
N MET A 27 -38.18 -5.17 35.67
CA MET A 27 -36.73 -5.21 35.56
C MET A 27 -36.26 -6.63 35.26
N THR A 28 -36.79 -7.64 35.96
CA THR A 28 -36.45 -9.05 35.73
C THR A 28 -36.76 -9.51 34.30
N THR A 29 -37.93 -9.15 33.78
CA THR A 29 -38.37 -9.52 32.43
C THR A 29 -37.48 -8.89 31.37
N LEU A 30 -37.19 -7.59 31.51
CA LEU A 30 -36.39 -6.86 30.54
C LEU A 30 -34.92 -7.28 30.61
N ASP A 31 -34.38 -7.52 31.81
CA ASP A 31 -33.01 -8.04 32.00
C ASP A 31 -32.83 -9.42 31.38
N GLY A 32 -33.81 -10.32 31.58
CA GLY A 32 -33.80 -11.64 30.97
C GLY A 32 -33.86 -11.58 29.44
N THR A 33 -34.67 -10.68 28.89
CA THR A 33 -34.79 -10.51 27.43
C THR A 33 -33.53 -9.91 26.80
N LEU A 34 -32.80 -9.07 27.54
CA LEU A 34 -31.57 -8.42 27.08
C LEU A 34 -30.29 -9.17 27.48
N HIS A 35 -30.42 -10.36 28.09
CA HIS A 35 -29.31 -11.18 28.57
C HIS A 35 -28.33 -10.41 29.48
N LEU A 36 -28.88 -9.60 30.40
CA LEU A 36 -28.08 -8.69 31.22
C LEU A 36 -27.11 -9.39 32.18
N ASN A 37 -27.41 -10.63 32.54
CA ASN A 37 -26.55 -11.51 33.33
C ASN A 37 -25.15 -11.74 32.74
N SER A 38 -24.97 -11.49 31.45
CA SER A 38 -23.67 -11.57 30.78
C SER A 38 -22.78 -10.34 31.04
N TYR A 39 -23.35 -9.28 31.61
CA TYR A 39 -22.71 -7.97 31.76
C TYR A 39 -22.74 -7.40 33.19
N TYR A 40 -23.69 -7.85 34.02
CA TYR A 40 -23.90 -7.36 35.38
C TYR A 40 -24.02 -8.51 36.38
N ASP A 41 -23.54 -8.29 37.60
CA ASP A 41 -23.86 -9.13 38.73
C ASP A 41 -25.30 -8.82 39.13
N MET A 42 -26.18 -9.81 38.94
CA MET A 42 -27.61 -9.66 39.21
C MET A 42 -27.91 -9.48 40.70
N ASN A 43 -27.00 -9.84 41.61
CA ASN A 43 -27.18 -9.72 43.05
C ASN A 43 -26.83 -8.32 43.57
N ILE A 44 -25.81 -7.70 42.98
CA ILE A 44 -25.26 -6.41 43.42
C ILE A 44 -25.76 -5.26 42.53
N GLY A 45 -26.18 -5.55 41.30
CA GLY A 45 -26.57 -4.56 40.30
C GLY A 45 -25.38 -3.79 39.71
N GLU A 46 -24.16 -4.23 40.01
CA GLU A 46 -22.92 -3.66 39.49
C GLU A 46 -22.43 -4.43 38.25
N PRO A 47 -21.70 -3.75 37.34
CA PRO A 47 -21.08 -4.43 36.19
C PRO A 47 -20.11 -5.53 36.66
N LEU A 48 -20.07 -6.68 35.97
CA LEU A 48 -19.14 -7.78 36.27
C LEU A 48 -17.65 -7.42 36.01
N GLY A 49 -17.38 -6.22 35.53
CA GLY A 49 -16.06 -5.74 35.12
C GLY A 49 -16.06 -5.24 33.67
N PRO A 50 -14.93 -5.40 32.95
CA PRO A 50 -14.82 -5.04 31.55
C PRO A 50 -15.86 -5.79 30.71
N LEU A 51 -16.49 -5.12 29.74
CA LEU A 51 -17.39 -5.79 28.82
C LEU A 51 -16.63 -6.87 28.02
N PRO A 52 -17.28 -8.00 27.68
CA PRO A 52 -16.65 -9.04 26.89
C PRO A 52 -16.18 -8.48 25.55
N GLY A 53 -15.07 -9.02 25.06
CA GLY A 53 -14.54 -8.68 23.75
C GLY A 53 -15.50 -9.11 22.64
N GLY A 54 -15.49 -8.38 21.52
CA GLY A 54 -16.35 -8.63 20.36
C GLY A 54 -17.36 -7.51 20.10
N TYR A 55 -18.22 -7.75 19.12
CA TYR A 55 -19.27 -6.82 18.71
C TYR A 55 -20.54 -7.05 19.52
N ILE A 56 -21.09 -5.99 20.10
CA ILE A 56 -22.33 -6.04 20.87
C ILE A 56 -23.46 -5.37 20.06
N ASP A 57 -24.54 -6.12 19.83
CA ASP A 57 -25.73 -5.60 19.18
C ASP A 57 -26.46 -4.59 20.06
N MET A 58 -27.04 -3.58 19.41
CA MET A 58 -27.82 -2.56 20.10
C MET A 58 -29.05 -3.20 20.77
N PRO A 59 -29.22 -3.09 22.10
CA PRO A 59 -30.41 -3.58 22.78
C PRO A 59 -31.68 -2.97 22.18
N GLN A 60 -32.62 -3.82 21.78
CA GLN A 60 -33.87 -3.42 21.13
C GLN A 60 -35.08 -3.70 22.03
N CYS A 61 -36.09 -2.85 21.92
CA CYS A 61 -37.37 -3.06 22.57
C CYS A 61 -38.00 -4.39 22.08
N PRO A 62 -38.45 -5.28 22.99
CA PRO A 62 -39.06 -6.54 22.59
C PRO A 62 -40.31 -6.37 21.72
N ASN A 63 -41.09 -5.31 21.96
CA ASN A 63 -42.33 -5.01 21.25
C ASN A 63 -42.11 -4.32 19.89
N CYS A 64 -41.39 -3.19 19.86
CA CYS A 64 -41.29 -2.35 18.65
C CYS A 64 -39.93 -2.40 17.94
N LYS A 65 -38.97 -3.19 18.45
CA LYS A 65 -37.60 -3.33 17.94
C LYS A 65 -36.76 -2.03 17.86
N LYS A 66 -37.28 -0.89 18.33
CA LYS A 66 -36.51 0.35 18.43
C LYS A 66 -35.39 0.22 19.47
N PRO A 67 -34.21 0.84 19.26
CA PRO A 67 -33.13 0.86 20.23
C PRO A 67 -33.57 1.39 21.60
N ILE A 68 -33.17 0.71 22.67
CA ILE A 68 -33.42 1.14 24.05
C ILE A 68 -32.47 2.30 24.37
N ARG A 69 -33.03 3.43 24.81
CA ARG A 69 -32.30 4.64 25.19
C ARG A 69 -32.91 5.26 26.44
N GLY A 70 -32.10 6.00 27.20
CA GLY A 70 -32.56 6.79 28.34
C GLY A 70 -32.71 6.03 29.67
N LEU A 71 -32.47 4.72 29.69
CA LEU A 71 -32.48 3.92 30.92
C LEU A 71 -31.06 3.75 31.47
N ARG A 72 -30.82 4.23 32.70
CA ARG A 72 -29.48 4.19 33.33
C ARG A 72 -28.95 2.77 33.54
N ARG A 73 -29.80 1.82 33.94
CA ARG A 73 -29.45 0.41 34.17
C ARG A 73 -28.77 -0.22 32.94
N TYR A 74 -29.35 -0.02 31.75
CA TYR A 74 -28.82 -0.53 30.49
C TYR A 74 -27.76 0.35 29.84
N GLY A 75 -27.34 1.44 30.52
CA GLY A 75 -26.48 2.46 29.97
C GLY A 75 -25.13 1.95 29.50
N HIS A 76 -24.55 0.95 30.19
CA HIS A 76 -23.22 0.43 29.86
C HIS A 76 -23.24 -0.33 28.52
N VAL A 77 -24.15 -1.30 28.39
CA VAL A 77 -24.32 -2.12 27.18
C VAL A 77 -24.79 -1.26 26.01
N THR A 78 -25.76 -0.35 26.22
CA THR A 78 -26.27 0.52 25.14
C THR A 78 -25.22 1.50 24.62
N LYS A 79 -24.37 2.06 25.49
CA LYS A 79 -23.25 2.93 25.05
C LYS A 79 -22.19 2.14 24.30
N ARG A 80 -21.82 0.94 24.78
CA ARG A 80 -20.87 0.07 24.09
C ARG A 80 -21.38 -0.34 22.71
N ALA A 81 -22.62 -0.80 22.62
CA ALA A 81 -23.24 -1.19 21.35
C ALA A 81 -23.35 -0.01 20.35
N ALA A 82 -23.58 1.21 20.84
CA ALA A 82 -23.58 2.40 20.00
C ALA A 82 -22.19 2.68 19.38
N ILE A 83 -21.12 2.42 20.13
CA ILE A 83 -19.74 2.57 19.67
C ILE A 83 -19.42 1.48 18.64
N ASP A 84 -19.75 0.22 18.93
CA ASP A 84 -19.55 -0.90 18.00
C ASP A 84 -20.32 -0.69 16.69
N SER A 85 -21.56 -0.19 16.77
CA SER A 85 -22.36 0.15 15.59
C SER A 85 -21.74 1.30 14.77
N ALA A 86 -21.23 2.34 15.44
CA ALA A 86 -20.49 3.42 14.78
C ALA A 86 -19.22 2.91 14.10
N GLU A 87 -18.52 1.96 14.73
CA GLU A 87 -17.34 1.30 14.20
C GLU A 87 -17.66 0.53 12.92
N LYS A 88 -18.68 -0.33 12.96
CA LYS A 88 -19.14 -1.11 11.80
C LYS A 88 -19.57 -0.21 10.64
N ASN A 89 -20.25 0.89 10.92
CA ASN A 89 -20.65 1.87 9.91
C ASN A 89 -19.42 2.56 9.30
N PHE A 90 -18.43 2.92 10.13
CA PHE A 90 -17.18 3.50 9.66
C PHE A 90 -16.41 2.52 8.76
N ILE A 91 -16.24 1.26 9.18
CA ILE A 91 -15.63 0.19 8.38
C ILE A 91 -16.32 0.08 7.02
N SER A 92 -17.65 -0.02 7.02
CA SER A 92 -18.45 -0.18 5.80
C SER A 92 -18.32 1.04 4.87
N HIS A 93 -18.28 2.25 5.43
CA HIS A 93 -18.10 3.48 4.68
C HIS A 93 -16.68 3.57 4.09
N SER A 94 -15.65 3.37 4.91
CA SER A 94 -14.25 3.38 4.48
C SER A 94 -13.95 2.34 3.42
N GLN A 95 -14.57 1.15 3.47
CA GLN A 95 -14.43 0.14 2.40
C GLN A 95 -14.99 0.63 1.06
N ARG A 96 -16.15 1.29 1.07
CA ARG A 96 -16.76 1.84 -0.16
C ARG A 96 -15.92 2.98 -0.71
N GLU A 97 -15.49 3.88 0.15
CA GLU A 97 -14.62 5.01 -0.23
C GLU A 97 -13.28 4.52 -0.78
N LEU A 98 -12.65 3.54 -0.13
CA LEU A 98 -11.42 2.91 -0.60
C LEU A 98 -11.57 2.32 -1.99
N LYS A 99 -12.67 1.60 -2.25
CA LYS A 99 -12.93 1.03 -3.58
C LYS A 99 -12.98 2.11 -4.67
N VAL A 100 -13.71 3.19 -4.41
CA VAL A 100 -13.81 4.34 -5.33
C VAL A 100 -12.45 5.00 -5.55
N LEU A 101 -11.68 5.23 -4.48
CA LEU A 101 -10.35 5.84 -4.58
C LEU A 101 -9.37 4.93 -5.35
N GLN A 102 -9.44 3.61 -5.16
CA GLN A 102 -8.60 2.65 -5.88
C GLN A 102 -8.91 2.66 -7.38
N GLU A 103 -10.19 2.66 -7.77
CA GLU A 103 -10.60 2.72 -9.18
C GLU A 103 -10.11 4.00 -9.85
N ARG A 104 -10.22 5.15 -9.17
CA ARG A 104 -9.71 6.44 -9.63
C ARG A 104 -8.19 6.45 -9.76
N ALA A 105 -7.48 5.91 -8.77
CA ALA A 105 -6.01 5.83 -8.78
C ALA A 105 -5.50 4.91 -9.90
N ASN A 106 -6.16 3.78 -10.15
CA ASN A 106 -5.81 2.88 -11.25
C ASN A 106 -6.00 3.56 -12.61
N THR A 107 -7.13 4.26 -12.79
CA THR A 107 -7.41 5.01 -14.04
C THR A 107 -6.36 6.11 -14.28
N ALA A 108 -5.95 6.81 -13.22
CA ALA A 108 -4.87 7.80 -13.31
C ALA A 108 -3.51 7.16 -13.63
N ALA A 109 -3.22 5.98 -13.05
CA ALA A 109 -1.98 5.26 -13.30
C ALA A 109 -1.87 4.73 -14.74
N GLU A 110 -2.97 4.23 -15.30
CA GLU A 110 -3.03 3.78 -16.70
C GLU A 110 -2.77 4.93 -17.70
N ARG A 111 -3.22 6.14 -17.36
CA ARG A 111 -3.01 7.34 -18.19
C ARG A 111 -1.66 8.01 -17.96
N GLY A 112 -1.05 7.79 -16.79
CA GLY A 112 0.20 8.44 -16.39
C GLY A 112 0.04 9.89 -15.92
N ASP A 113 -1.19 10.40 -15.77
CA ASP A 113 -1.44 11.79 -15.37
C ASP A 113 -2.59 11.94 -14.37
N LEU A 114 -2.73 13.15 -13.82
CA LEU A 114 -3.79 13.54 -12.87
C LEU A 114 -4.64 14.70 -13.41
N THR A 115 -4.59 14.95 -14.72
CA THR A 115 -5.18 16.18 -15.29
C THR A 115 -6.69 16.18 -15.23
N GLN A 116 -7.30 15.00 -15.44
CA GLN A 116 -8.76 14.80 -15.40
C GLN A 116 -9.32 14.68 -13.98
N ASP A 117 -8.50 14.24 -13.01
CA ASP A 117 -8.92 14.06 -11.62
C ASP A 117 -8.00 14.83 -10.66
N LYS A 118 -8.22 16.14 -10.63
CA LYS A 118 -7.42 17.06 -9.80
C LYS A 118 -7.69 16.89 -8.30
N THR A 119 -8.84 16.32 -7.90
CA THR A 119 -9.21 16.17 -6.49
C THR A 119 -8.68 14.88 -5.87
N LEU A 120 -8.28 13.87 -6.66
CA LEU A 120 -7.81 12.58 -6.18
C LEU A 120 -6.78 12.67 -5.03
N ARG A 121 -5.77 13.54 -5.16
CA ARG A 121 -4.77 13.76 -4.10
C ARG A 121 -5.37 14.33 -2.81
N HIS A 122 -6.35 15.22 -2.93
CA HIS A 122 -7.05 15.75 -1.77
C HIS A 122 -7.90 14.67 -1.11
N ASP A 123 -8.65 13.91 -1.89
CA ASP A 123 -9.55 12.88 -1.38
C ASP A 123 -8.79 11.73 -0.70
N ILE A 124 -7.66 11.29 -1.26
CA ILE A 124 -6.77 10.30 -0.61
C ILE A 124 -6.25 10.83 0.73
N ARG A 125 -5.89 12.12 0.83
CA ARG A 125 -5.44 12.71 2.09
C ARG A 125 -6.58 12.84 3.11
N ALA A 126 -7.78 13.19 2.66
CA ALA A 126 -8.96 13.24 3.52
C ALA A 126 -9.30 11.85 4.08
N PHE A 127 -9.27 10.81 3.22
CA PHE A 127 -9.38 9.41 3.63
C PHE A 127 -8.32 9.03 4.65
N GLY A 128 -7.04 9.34 4.38
CA GLY A 128 -5.92 9.12 5.29
C GLY A 128 -6.13 9.74 6.68
N ALA A 129 -6.61 10.99 6.73
CA ALA A 129 -6.92 11.67 7.98
C ALA A 129 -8.08 11.00 8.74
N ALA A 130 -9.11 10.54 8.03
CA ALA A 130 -10.24 9.84 8.63
C ALA A 130 -9.83 8.48 9.23
N VAL A 131 -9.09 7.67 8.48
CA VAL A 131 -8.68 6.32 8.92
C VAL A 131 -7.60 6.31 9.98
N LYS A 132 -6.78 7.37 10.06
CA LYS A 132 -5.79 7.54 11.14
C LYS A 132 -6.45 7.80 12.49
N ARG A 133 -7.64 8.41 12.48
CA ARG A 133 -8.37 8.78 13.70
C ARG A 133 -9.86 8.44 13.60
N PRO A 134 -10.22 7.15 13.57
CA PRO A 134 -11.60 6.68 13.45
C PRO A 134 -12.43 7.05 14.68
N PRO A 135 -13.77 6.98 14.61
CA PRO A 135 -14.66 7.33 15.72
C PRO A 135 -14.31 6.63 17.04
N CYS A 136 -14.04 5.32 17.03
CA CYS A 136 -13.69 4.57 18.23
C CYS A 136 -12.37 5.04 18.83
N GLN A 137 -11.36 5.31 18.00
CA GLN A 137 -10.09 5.87 18.44
C GLN A 137 -10.26 7.25 19.09
N LYS A 138 -11.12 8.11 18.53
CA LYS A 138 -11.44 9.42 19.13
C LYS A 138 -12.08 9.25 20.52
N THR A 139 -13.01 8.30 20.66
CA THR A 139 -13.66 8.03 21.94
C THR A 139 -12.67 7.43 22.95
N PHE A 140 -11.82 6.50 22.52
CA PHE A 140 -10.75 5.92 23.32
C PHE A 140 -9.81 7.02 23.86
N GLU A 141 -9.28 7.87 22.98
CA GLU A 141 -8.41 9.00 23.35
C GLU A 141 -9.09 9.96 24.32
N ALA A 142 -10.38 10.24 24.12
CA ALA A 142 -11.16 11.09 25.02
C ALA A 142 -11.34 10.45 26.40
N CYS A 143 -11.64 9.15 26.47
CA CYS A 143 -11.74 8.41 27.74
C CYS A 143 -10.40 8.37 28.48
N VAL A 144 -9.30 8.08 27.78
CA VAL A 144 -7.93 8.15 28.31
C VAL A 144 -7.66 9.52 28.90
N ALA A 145 -7.91 10.59 28.14
CA ALA A 145 -7.67 11.96 28.61
C ALA A 145 -8.49 12.32 29.88
N LEU A 146 -9.75 11.87 29.95
CA LEU A 146 -10.60 12.08 31.13
C LEU A 146 -10.07 11.35 32.37
N LEU A 147 -9.63 10.09 32.21
CA LEU A 147 -9.07 9.30 33.31
C LEU A 147 -7.73 9.87 33.78
N THR A 148 -6.83 10.25 32.86
CA THR A 148 -5.56 10.91 33.20
C THR A 148 -5.80 12.16 34.03
N LYS A 149 -6.77 13.00 33.62
CA LYS A 149 -7.12 14.22 34.34
C LYS A 149 -7.73 13.92 35.71
N ALA A 150 -8.56 12.89 35.82
CA ALA A 150 -9.14 12.48 37.10
C ALA A 150 -8.08 12.03 38.11
N GLN A 151 -6.97 11.47 37.64
CA GLN A 151 -5.82 11.05 38.45
C GLN A 151 -4.79 12.18 38.65
N GLY A 152 -5.07 13.42 38.22
CA GLY A 152 -4.20 14.58 38.43
C GLY A 152 -3.05 14.73 37.41
N GLY A 153 -3.01 13.91 36.36
CA GLY A 153 -2.02 14.03 35.29
C GLY A 153 -2.28 15.22 34.36
N GLN A 154 -1.22 15.72 33.71
CA GLN A 154 -1.30 16.84 32.77
C GLN A 154 -1.39 16.40 31.29
N GLY A 155 -1.08 15.14 30.98
CA GLY A 155 -1.21 14.55 29.66
C GLY A 155 -0.13 13.49 29.41
N GLY A 156 0.17 13.16 28.15
CA GLY A 156 1.48 12.59 27.77
C GLY A 156 1.89 11.20 28.26
N GLY A 157 1.08 10.50 29.06
CA GLY A 157 1.49 9.24 29.70
C GLY A 157 2.02 9.41 31.12
N ASP A 158 1.81 10.58 31.73
CA ASP A 158 2.24 10.90 33.10
C ASP A 158 1.58 10.04 34.18
N VAL A 159 0.50 9.32 33.83
CA VAL A 159 -0.22 8.44 34.74
C VAL A 159 -0.56 7.12 34.05
N HIS A 160 -0.37 6.02 34.77
CA HIS A 160 -0.74 4.68 34.31
C HIS A 160 -2.26 4.49 34.35
N ILE A 161 -2.87 4.32 33.18
CA ILE A 161 -4.31 4.06 33.06
C ILE A 161 -4.51 2.56 32.87
N ASP A 162 -5.35 1.98 33.73
CA ASP A 162 -5.84 0.62 33.53
C ASP A 162 -6.72 0.56 32.26
N GLN A 163 -6.20 -0.09 31.22
CA GLN A 163 -6.89 -0.22 29.94
C GLN A 163 -8.17 -1.05 30.04
N SER A 164 -8.30 -1.91 31.06
CA SER A 164 -9.50 -2.71 31.28
C SER A 164 -10.69 -1.87 31.78
N ALA A 165 -10.41 -0.68 32.34
CA ALA A 165 -11.42 0.27 32.79
C ALA A 165 -12.01 1.12 31.64
N LEU A 166 -11.46 1.00 30.41
CA LEU A 166 -11.91 1.78 29.27
C LEU A 166 -13.13 1.12 28.58
N PRO A 167 -14.20 1.88 28.30
CA PRO A 167 -15.41 1.34 27.68
C PRO A 167 -15.26 1.05 26.17
N VAL A 168 -14.09 1.36 25.59
CA VAL A 168 -13.80 1.22 24.16
C VAL A 168 -12.40 0.61 24.02
N PRO A 169 -12.20 -0.39 23.15
CA PRO A 169 -10.89 -0.92 22.87
C PRO A 169 -10.04 0.09 22.10
N ASN A 170 -8.72 -0.05 22.22
CA ASN A 170 -7.78 0.63 21.34
C ASN A 170 -7.84 -0.01 19.94
N SER A 171 -8.71 0.51 19.08
CA SER A 171 -8.95 -0.02 17.74
C SER A 171 -7.77 0.31 16.81
N LYS A 172 -6.97 -0.69 16.45
CA LYS A 172 -5.93 -0.56 15.39
C LYS A 172 -6.57 -0.76 14.02
N PHE A 173 -7.01 0.33 13.41
CA PHE A 173 -7.65 0.27 12.11
C PHE A 173 -6.65 0.05 10.97
N PRO A 174 -6.82 -1.00 10.16
CA PRO A 174 -5.83 -1.40 9.16
C PRO A 174 -5.89 -0.61 7.84
N TYR A 175 -6.83 0.34 7.71
CA TYR A 175 -7.00 1.11 6.48
C TYR A 175 -5.86 2.10 6.21
N ILE A 176 -5.01 2.39 7.20
CA ILE A 176 -3.86 3.28 7.03
C ILE A 176 -2.87 2.74 5.99
N GLY A 177 -2.72 1.41 5.87
CA GLY A 177 -1.86 0.80 4.86
C GLY A 177 -2.32 1.11 3.43
N TYR A 178 -3.64 1.12 3.20
CA TYR A 178 -4.21 1.46 1.91
C TYR A 178 -4.06 2.95 1.56
N PHE A 179 -4.15 3.84 2.55
CA PHE A 179 -3.84 5.26 2.35
C PHE A 179 -2.40 5.44 1.82
N TYR A 180 -1.44 4.76 2.45
CA TYR A 180 -0.05 4.81 2.02
C TYR A 180 0.14 4.19 0.62
N LEU A 181 -0.49 3.05 0.34
CA LEU A 181 -0.43 2.41 -0.98
C LEU A 181 -0.94 3.33 -2.10
N LEU A 182 -2.11 3.95 -1.92
CA LEU A 182 -2.68 4.89 -2.88
C LEU A 182 -1.81 6.16 -3.03
N SER A 183 -1.29 6.67 -1.92
CA SER A 183 -0.40 7.83 -1.92
C SER A 183 0.89 7.55 -2.67
N ALA A 184 1.44 6.34 -2.55
CA ALA A 184 2.62 5.90 -3.28
C ALA A 184 2.37 5.87 -4.79
N GLN A 185 1.26 5.25 -5.22
CA GLN A 185 0.87 5.19 -6.64
C GLN A 185 0.73 6.59 -7.26
N VAL A 186 -0.01 7.47 -6.59
CA VAL A 186 -0.25 8.85 -7.08
C VAL A 186 1.00 9.73 -7.01
N SER A 187 1.96 9.40 -6.15
CA SER A 187 3.26 10.09 -6.09
C SER A 187 4.15 9.80 -7.31
N LEU A 188 3.85 8.76 -8.10
CA LEU A 188 4.53 8.48 -9.36
C LEU A 188 3.92 9.19 -10.57
N LEU A 189 2.83 9.95 -10.38
CA LEU A 189 2.05 10.55 -11.47
C LEU A 189 2.20 12.07 -11.57
N GLY A 190 2.18 12.57 -12.81
CA GLY A 190 2.17 13.99 -13.15
C GLY A 190 3.49 14.73 -12.96
N VAL A 191 3.45 16.07 -13.06
CA VAL A 191 4.65 16.94 -13.08
C VAL A 191 5.45 16.89 -11.77
N SER A 192 4.79 16.62 -10.64
CA SER A 192 5.42 16.53 -9.34
C SER A 192 5.77 15.08 -8.94
N ALA A 193 5.93 14.18 -9.92
CA ALA A 193 6.24 12.78 -9.67
C ALA A 193 7.57 12.65 -8.89
N SER A 194 7.58 11.83 -7.86
CA SER A 194 8.72 11.62 -6.99
C SER A 194 8.83 10.16 -6.59
N VAL A 195 9.88 9.50 -7.11
CA VAL A 195 10.24 8.12 -6.80
C VAL A 195 10.53 7.98 -5.30
N ALA A 196 11.28 8.92 -4.72
CA ALA A 196 11.61 8.92 -3.28
C ALA A 196 10.38 8.99 -2.38
N ARG A 197 9.38 9.83 -2.71
CA ARG A 197 8.13 9.88 -1.93
C ARG A 197 7.32 8.59 -2.07
N ALA A 198 7.27 8.01 -3.27
CA ALA A 198 6.57 6.76 -3.50
C ALA A 198 7.22 5.61 -2.70
N GLU A 199 8.56 5.54 -2.69
CA GLU A 199 9.33 4.56 -1.92
C GLU A 199 8.99 4.62 -0.43
N GLU A 200 9.02 5.83 0.16
CA GLU A 200 8.69 6.04 1.58
C GLU A 200 7.26 5.59 1.90
N TYR A 201 6.29 5.95 1.05
CA TYR A 201 4.91 5.51 1.25
C TYR A 201 4.74 3.99 1.12
N TYR A 202 5.42 3.33 0.17
CA TYR A 202 5.37 1.87 0.07
C TYR A 202 5.96 1.20 1.32
N ARG A 203 7.07 1.71 1.87
CA ARG A 203 7.64 1.21 3.13
C ARG A 203 6.67 1.35 4.30
N GLN A 204 6.00 2.50 4.42
CA GLN A 204 4.97 2.72 5.43
C GLN A 204 3.76 1.80 5.25
N ALA A 205 3.33 1.55 4.01
CA ALA A 205 2.26 0.61 3.70
C ALA A 205 2.61 -0.83 4.12
N ILE A 206 3.81 -1.31 3.79
CA ILE A 206 4.29 -2.66 4.14
C ILE A 206 4.29 -2.84 5.66
N LYS A 207 4.81 -1.85 6.41
CA LYS A 207 4.80 -1.87 7.88
C LYS A 207 3.38 -1.93 8.43
N ALA A 208 2.49 -1.07 7.95
CA ALA A 208 1.10 -1.04 8.40
C ALA A 208 0.35 -2.36 8.13
N PHE A 209 0.54 -2.96 6.95
CA PHE A 209 -0.07 -4.25 6.63
C PHE A 209 0.53 -5.41 7.44
N ALA A 210 1.82 -5.37 7.76
CA ALA A 210 2.45 -6.36 8.64
C ALA A 210 1.87 -6.30 10.06
N GLU A 211 1.77 -5.10 10.64
CA GLU A 211 1.20 -4.87 11.99
C GLU A 211 -0.26 -5.31 12.09
N ALA A 212 -0.99 -5.25 10.97
CA ALA A 212 -2.39 -5.63 10.88
C ALA A 212 -2.64 -7.05 10.35
N SER A 213 -1.59 -7.84 10.09
CA SER A 213 -1.67 -9.20 9.56
C SER A 213 -2.37 -9.33 8.18
N TYR A 214 -2.28 -8.30 7.33
CA TYR A 214 -2.79 -8.30 5.94
C TYR A 214 -1.73 -8.80 4.97
N LEU A 215 -1.54 -10.12 4.93
CA LEU A 215 -0.47 -10.75 4.16
C LEU A 215 -0.52 -10.41 2.67
N GLN A 216 -1.68 -10.55 2.02
CA GLN A 216 -1.80 -10.35 0.58
C GLN A 216 -1.45 -8.91 0.17
N GLN A 217 -2.01 -7.92 0.88
CA GLN A 217 -1.77 -6.50 0.61
C GLN A 217 -0.33 -6.10 0.90
N ARG A 218 0.30 -6.71 1.90
CA ARG A 218 1.73 -6.55 2.17
C ARG A 218 2.56 -7.05 1.00
N CYS A 219 2.27 -8.24 0.47
CA CYS A 219 2.98 -8.80 -0.69
C CYS A 219 2.79 -7.93 -1.95
N GLU A 220 1.57 -7.44 -2.19
CA GLU A 220 1.29 -6.50 -3.28
C GLU A 220 2.10 -5.20 -3.12
N ALA A 221 2.16 -4.63 -1.91
CA ALA A 221 2.96 -3.43 -1.63
C ALA A 221 4.48 -3.69 -1.81
N GLN A 222 4.98 -4.85 -1.40
CA GLN A 222 6.37 -5.26 -1.61
C GLN A 222 6.70 -5.39 -3.11
N LEU A 223 5.80 -5.99 -3.90
CA LEU A 223 5.99 -6.07 -5.35
C LEU A 223 6.04 -4.68 -6.00
N MET A 224 5.16 -3.77 -5.59
CA MET A 224 5.19 -2.39 -6.08
C MET A 224 6.46 -1.65 -5.65
N LEU A 225 6.94 -1.86 -4.43
CA LEU A 225 8.22 -1.31 -3.96
C LEU A 225 9.38 -1.78 -4.85
N VAL A 226 9.44 -3.07 -5.19
CA VAL A 226 10.46 -3.62 -6.09
C VAL A 226 10.43 -2.93 -7.46
N GLN A 227 9.25 -2.65 -8.01
CA GLN A 227 9.14 -1.89 -9.27
C GLN A 227 9.69 -0.47 -9.14
N VAL A 228 9.41 0.21 -8.03
CA VAL A 228 9.93 1.57 -7.77
C VAL A 228 11.44 1.55 -7.61
N LEU A 229 11.99 0.60 -6.84
CA LEU A 229 13.44 0.42 -6.70
C LEU A 229 14.11 0.11 -8.05
N THR A 230 13.48 -0.72 -8.89
CA THR A 230 13.98 -1.01 -10.24
C THR A 230 14.04 0.27 -11.09
N ARG A 231 12.98 1.09 -11.09
CA ARG A 231 12.98 2.38 -11.79
C ARG A 231 14.02 3.36 -11.24
N ARG A 232 14.22 3.36 -9.92
CA ARG A 232 15.25 4.20 -9.28
C ARG A 232 16.64 3.78 -9.75
N ALA A 233 16.94 2.48 -9.73
CA ALA A 233 18.22 1.94 -10.19
C ALA A 233 18.46 2.27 -11.68
N GLU A 234 17.45 2.14 -12.54
CA GLU A 234 17.55 2.55 -13.95
C GLU A 234 17.82 4.05 -14.11
N ARG A 235 17.16 4.89 -13.31
CA ARG A 235 17.37 6.34 -13.34
C ARG A 235 18.78 6.70 -12.91
N THR A 236 19.23 6.17 -11.77
CA THR A 236 20.59 6.37 -11.26
C THR A 236 21.63 5.88 -12.27
N LEU A 237 21.41 4.73 -12.90
CA LEU A 237 22.30 4.22 -13.94
C LEU A 237 22.40 5.15 -15.16
N ASN A 238 21.32 5.86 -15.51
CA ASN A 238 21.29 6.77 -16.65
C ASN A 238 21.80 8.19 -16.32
N GLU A 239 22.15 8.49 -15.06
CA GLU A 239 22.76 9.77 -14.69
C GLU A 239 24.16 9.89 -15.27
N SER A 240 24.45 11.04 -15.87
CA SER A 240 25.75 11.36 -16.44
C SER A 240 26.79 11.58 -15.34
N VAL A 241 27.95 10.96 -15.50
CA VAL A 241 29.09 11.09 -14.58
C VAL A 241 30.30 11.59 -15.36
N ASN A 242 31.06 12.52 -14.77
CA ASN A 242 32.19 13.17 -15.42
C ASN A 242 33.54 12.63 -14.93
N THR A 243 33.55 11.93 -13.79
CA THR A 243 34.77 11.41 -13.18
C THR A 243 34.65 9.92 -12.86
N GLU A 244 35.79 9.21 -12.83
CA GLU A 244 35.81 7.79 -12.44
C GLU A 244 35.28 7.57 -11.01
N LYS A 245 35.53 8.51 -10.11
CA LYS A 245 35.00 8.47 -8.74
C LYS A 245 33.48 8.56 -8.70
N GLU A 246 32.88 9.41 -9.54
CA GLU A 246 31.42 9.49 -9.69
C GLU A 246 30.85 8.22 -10.34
N ARG A 247 31.58 7.61 -11.28
CA ARG A 247 31.22 6.31 -11.87
C ARG A 247 31.18 5.21 -10.82
N GLU A 248 32.21 5.09 -9.98
CA GLU A 248 32.26 4.14 -8.86
C GLU A 248 31.12 4.40 -7.85
N ALA A 249 30.86 5.66 -7.50
CA ALA A 249 29.77 6.03 -6.59
C ALA A 249 28.40 5.63 -7.14
N ARG A 250 28.14 5.92 -8.43
CA ARG A 250 26.92 5.53 -9.14
C ARG A 250 26.77 4.01 -9.20
N GLN A 251 27.85 3.29 -9.49
CA GLN A 251 27.85 1.83 -9.49
C GLN A 251 27.47 1.28 -8.12
N ASN A 252 28.10 1.77 -7.05
CA ASN A 252 27.79 1.35 -5.67
C ASN A 252 26.32 1.62 -5.31
N GLU A 253 25.78 2.80 -5.64
CA GLU A 253 24.37 3.11 -5.39
C GLU A 253 23.42 2.17 -6.15
N VAL A 254 23.70 1.90 -7.43
CA VAL A 254 22.89 0.95 -8.22
C VAL A 254 22.95 -0.46 -7.62
N GLU A 255 24.13 -0.92 -7.20
CA GLU A 255 24.30 -2.23 -6.56
C GLU A 255 23.56 -2.31 -5.21
N GLU A 256 23.56 -1.25 -4.40
CA GLU A 256 22.81 -1.18 -3.15
C GLU A 256 21.28 -1.26 -3.40
N ILE A 257 20.76 -0.44 -4.31
CA ILE A 257 19.32 -0.41 -4.64
C ILE A 257 18.86 -1.77 -5.19
N THR A 258 19.64 -2.35 -6.11
CA THR A 258 19.29 -3.65 -6.70
C THR A 258 19.39 -4.79 -5.69
N SER A 259 20.36 -4.75 -4.78
CA SER A 259 20.47 -5.71 -3.67
C SER A 259 19.28 -5.62 -2.73
N GLU A 260 18.82 -4.41 -2.38
CA GLU A 260 17.58 -4.21 -1.61
C GLU A 260 16.37 -4.83 -2.34
N ALA A 261 16.20 -4.52 -3.63
CA ALA A 261 15.09 -5.06 -4.41
C ALA A 261 15.11 -6.60 -4.47
N ILE A 262 16.28 -7.20 -4.65
CA ILE A 262 16.45 -8.67 -4.62
C ILE A 262 16.11 -9.23 -3.24
N ASN A 263 16.54 -8.59 -2.14
CA ASN A 263 16.21 -9.04 -0.79
C ASN A 263 14.70 -9.01 -0.53
N VAL A 264 13.99 -7.97 -1.00
CA VAL A 264 12.52 -7.91 -0.91
C VAL A 264 11.88 -9.06 -1.70
N ILE A 265 12.39 -9.35 -2.90
CA ILE A 265 11.91 -10.48 -3.72
C ILE A 265 12.15 -11.82 -3.00
N CYS A 266 13.34 -12.04 -2.43
CA CYS A 266 13.66 -13.27 -1.70
C CYS A 266 12.72 -13.45 -0.50
N ASN A 267 12.46 -12.39 0.26
CA ASN A 267 11.53 -12.43 1.39
C ASN A 267 10.12 -12.84 0.97
N LEU A 268 9.68 -12.47 -0.25
CA LEU A 268 8.40 -12.93 -0.80
C LEU A 268 8.38 -14.44 -1.08
N ASP A 269 9.50 -15.04 -1.50
CA ASP A 269 9.57 -16.48 -1.81
C ASP A 269 9.53 -17.37 -0.55
N PHE A 270 10.10 -16.90 0.56
CA PHE A 270 10.24 -17.69 1.79
C PHE A 270 9.00 -17.67 2.70
N GLU A 271 8.04 -16.77 2.45
CA GLU A 271 6.82 -16.70 3.26
C GLU A 271 5.87 -17.85 2.94
N THR A 272 5.72 -18.79 3.88
CA THR A 272 5.01 -20.08 3.74
C THR A 272 3.56 -19.98 3.25
N ASN A 273 2.91 -18.82 3.38
CA ASN A 273 1.53 -18.56 2.95
C ASN A 273 1.41 -17.78 1.63
N THR A 274 2.48 -17.65 0.83
CA THR A 274 2.48 -16.88 -0.42
C THR A 274 2.29 -17.72 -1.69
N ILE A 275 2.05 -19.03 -1.59
CA ILE A 275 1.97 -19.94 -2.75
C ILE A 275 0.99 -19.43 -3.83
N SER A 276 -0.18 -18.91 -3.42
CA SER A 276 -1.18 -18.34 -4.35
C SER A 276 -0.73 -17.03 -4.98
N PHE A 277 0.05 -16.22 -4.27
CA PHE A 277 0.63 -14.98 -4.79
C PHE A 277 1.75 -15.29 -5.78
N LEU A 278 2.65 -16.23 -5.44
CA LEU A 278 3.76 -16.66 -6.27
C LEU A 278 3.28 -17.37 -7.54
N SER A 279 2.19 -18.13 -7.49
CA SER A 279 1.63 -18.73 -8.70
C SER A 279 1.10 -17.68 -9.69
N LYS A 280 0.48 -16.60 -9.18
CA LYS A 280 -0.04 -15.48 -9.98
C LYS A 280 1.06 -14.54 -10.50
N HIS A 281 2.07 -14.25 -9.68
CA HIS A 281 3.08 -13.24 -9.98
C HIS A 281 4.48 -13.80 -10.28
N GLY A 282 4.66 -15.12 -10.29
CA GLY A 282 5.98 -15.76 -10.38
C GLY A 282 6.75 -15.47 -11.67
N GLN A 283 6.07 -15.47 -12.83
CA GLN A 283 6.71 -15.07 -14.09
C GLN A 283 7.16 -13.61 -14.07
N TYR A 284 6.31 -12.73 -13.52
CA TYR A 284 6.62 -11.32 -13.39
C TYR A 284 7.81 -11.07 -12.45
N LEU A 285 7.85 -11.73 -11.30
CA LEU A 285 9.00 -11.70 -10.38
C LEU A 285 10.29 -12.21 -11.03
N ARG A 286 10.24 -13.26 -11.87
CA ARG A 286 11.40 -13.70 -12.65
C ARG A 286 11.88 -12.62 -13.63
N SER A 287 10.95 -11.97 -14.34
CA SER A 287 11.29 -10.89 -15.27
C SER A 287 11.95 -9.70 -14.54
N LEU A 288 11.48 -9.36 -13.33
CA LEU A 288 12.08 -8.32 -12.51
C LEU A 288 13.49 -8.71 -12.04
N ARG A 289 13.70 -9.96 -11.61
CA ARG A 289 15.05 -10.45 -11.27
C ARG A 289 16.01 -10.33 -12.44
N GLN A 290 15.58 -10.71 -13.65
CA GLN A 290 16.40 -10.58 -14.86
C GLN A 290 16.72 -9.10 -15.18
N LYS A 291 15.73 -8.20 -15.07
CA LYS A 291 15.96 -6.76 -15.25
C LYS A 291 16.98 -6.21 -14.25
N LEU A 292 16.84 -6.54 -12.96
CA LEU A 292 17.79 -6.12 -11.93
C LEU A 292 19.20 -6.66 -12.20
N ALA A 293 19.33 -7.92 -12.61
CA ALA A 293 20.62 -8.49 -12.99
C ALA A 293 21.26 -7.73 -14.18
N ASN A 294 20.48 -7.39 -15.20
CA ASN A 294 20.95 -6.61 -16.34
C ASN A 294 21.39 -5.19 -15.94
N ILE A 295 20.66 -4.54 -15.03
CA ILE A 295 21.02 -3.21 -14.50
C ILE A 295 22.38 -3.28 -13.79
N VAL A 296 22.61 -4.28 -12.94
CA VAL A 296 23.89 -4.48 -12.25
C VAL A 296 25.03 -4.76 -13.23
N GLN A 297 24.80 -5.60 -14.23
CA GLN A 297 25.82 -5.88 -15.26
C GLN A 297 26.19 -4.61 -16.04
N ARG A 298 25.21 -3.78 -16.40
CA ARG A 298 25.45 -2.49 -17.06
C ARG A 298 26.19 -1.50 -16.15
N ALA A 299 25.88 -1.49 -14.85
CA ALA A 299 26.59 -0.64 -13.88
C ALA A 299 28.07 -1.03 -13.73
N ARG A 300 28.37 -2.34 -13.78
CA ARG A 300 29.73 -2.90 -13.70
C ARG A 300 30.51 -2.82 -15.03
N GLY A 301 29.79 -2.70 -16.14
CA GLY A 301 30.37 -2.64 -17.48
C GLY A 301 31.30 -1.43 -17.66
N ALA A 302 32.42 -1.65 -18.35
CA ALA A 302 33.34 -0.59 -18.77
C ALA A 302 32.76 0.32 -19.88
N THR A 303 31.65 -0.10 -20.50
CA THR A 303 30.95 0.63 -21.56
C THR A 303 30.08 1.75 -20.99
N PHE A 304 30.38 2.96 -21.43
CA PHE A 304 29.78 4.21 -20.98
C PHE A 304 28.41 4.42 -21.65
N TYR A 305 27.32 4.17 -20.93
CA TYR A 305 25.98 4.55 -21.37
C TYR A 305 25.61 5.91 -20.78
N GLN A 306 25.88 6.95 -21.56
CA GLN A 306 25.24 8.24 -21.39
C GLN A 306 24.16 8.37 -22.47
N ASN A 307 23.01 8.96 -22.15
CA ASN A 307 22.07 9.33 -23.19
C ASN A 307 22.75 10.38 -24.07
N VAL A 308 23.13 9.95 -25.28
CA VAL A 308 23.75 10.81 -26.29
C VAL A 308 22.63 11.63 -26.93
N SER A 309 22.77 12.95 -26.95
CA SER A 309 21.81 13.84 -27.62
C SER A 309 21.79 13.58 -29.12
N LEU A 310 20.71 13.98 -29.80
CA LEU A 310 20.63 13.86 -31.26
C LEU A 310 21.77 14.62 -31.96
N ASP A 311 22.20 15.75 -31.40
CA ASP A 311 23.29 16.55 -31.96
C ASP A 311 24.65 15.84 -31.80
N GLU A 312 24.89 15.18 -30.66
CA GLU A 312 26.08 14.36 -30.44
C GLU A 312 26.07 13.10 -31.33
N LEU A 313 24.93 12.43 -31.49
CA LEU A 313 24.79 11.30 -32.42
C LEU A 313 25.07 11.71 -33.87
N ARG A 314 24.59 12.88 -34.30
CA ARG A 314 24.93 13.44 -35.62
C ARG A 314 26.42 13.75 -35.74
N ALA A 315 27.04 14.31 -34.71
CA ALA A 315 28.47 14.60 -34.72
C ALA A 315 29.30 13.32 -34.86
N VAL A 316 28.94 12.25 -34.13
CA VAL A 316 29.58 10.93 -34.25
C VAL A 316 29.39 10.36 -35.66
N LYS A 317 28.17 10.42 -36.22
CA LYS A 317 27.89 9.96 -37.59
C LYS A 317 28.75 10.69 -38.62
N ILE A 318 28.83 12.03 -38.56
CA ILE A 318 29.65 12.84 -39.48
C ILE A 318 31.13 12.48 -39.36
N ALA A 319 31.65 12.35 -38.14
CA ALA A 319 33.04 12.00 -37.90
C ALA A 319 33.36 10.58 -38.42
N MET A 320 32.46 9.62 -38.21
CA MET A 320 32.63 8.25 -38.71
C MET A 320 32.55 8.19 -40.24
N GLN A 321 31.60 8.89 -40.87
CA GLN A 321 31.49 8.95 -42.33
C GLN A 321 32.73 9.55 -43.01
N ALA A 322 33.47 10.43 -42.33
CA ALA A 322 34.72 10.99 -42.84
C ALA A 322 35.89 9.98 -42.84
N GLU A 323 35.88 9.00 -41.93
CA GLU A 323 36.98 8.05 -41.71
C GLU A 323 36.77 6.69 -42.39
N PHE A 324 35.52 6.23 -42.52
CA PHE A 324 35.22 4.95 -43.16
C PHE A 324 35.15 5.08 -44.69
N LYS A 325 36.00 4.32 -45.40
CA LYS A 325 35.97 4.20 -46.88
C LYS A 325 34.82 3.32 -47.41
N GLY A 326 34.01 2.75 -46.52
CA GLY A 326 32.88 1.87 -46.85
C GLY A 326 31.54 2.60 -46.99
N SER A 327 30.45 1.84 -46.95
CA SER A 327 29.08 2.34 -47.20
C SER A 327 28.55 3.34 -46.16
N GLY A 328 29.18 3.40 -44.98
CA GLY A 328 28.76 4.30 -43.89
C GLY A 328 27.42 3.91 -43.23
N HIS A 329 26.90 2.71 -43.55
CA HIS A 329 25.65 2.20 -42.99
C HIS A 329 25.82 1.66 -41.56
N TRP A 330 24.76 1.84 -40.79
CA TRP A 330 24.60 1.30 -39.46
C TRP A 330 23.73 0.05 -39.45
N TYR A 331 23.99 -0.82 -38.48
CA TYR A 331 23.35 -2.12 -38.29
C TYR A 331 22.97 -2.30 -36.83
N ARG A 332 22.00 -3.17 -36.54
CA ARG A 332 21.60 -3.57 -35.19
C ARG A 332 21.83 -5.04 -34.96
N CYS A 333 22.30 -5.40 -33.77
CA CYS A 333 22.31 -6.79 -33.34
C CYS A 333 20.90 -7.26 -32.97
N ALA A 334 20.71 -8.57 -32.74
CA ALA A 334 19.43 -9.15 -32.31
C ALA A 334 18.82 -8.52 -31.03
N ASN A 335 19.64 -7.84 -30.20
CA ASN A 335 19.19 -7.13 -29.01
C ASN A 335 19.02 -5.61 -29.23
N GLY A 336 19.16 -5.12 -30.46
CA GLY A 336 18.89 -3.73 -30.83
C GLY A 336 20.06 -2.75 -30.72
N HIS A 337 21.28 -3.20 -30.36
CA HIS A 337 22.45 -2.32 -30.23
C HIS A 337 23.10 -2.02 -31.58
N SER A 338 23.37 -0.75 -31.85
CA SER A 338 23.89 -0.25 -33.13
C SER A 338 25.38 -0.54 -33.31
N TYR A 339 25.80 -0.92 -34.51
CA TYR A 339 27.20 -1.11 -34.90
C TYR A 339 27.40 -0.78 -36.39
N SER A 340 28.62 -0.46 -36.80
CA SER A 340 28.97 -0.16 -38.19
C SER A 340 29.96 -1.19 -38.76
N ILE A 341 29.98 -1.37 -40.09
CA ILE A 341 30.93 -2.23 -40.80
C ILE A 341 31.87 -1.34 -41.64
N GLY A 342 33.17 -1.45 -41.40
CA GLY A 342 34.17 -0.50 -41.90
C GLY A 342 34.49 -0.60 -43.40
N GLU A 343 35.14 -1.69 -43.84
CA GLU A 343 35.81 -1.70 -45.16
C GLU A 343 34.90 -2.08 -46.33
N CYS A 344 34.14 -3.16 -46.21
CA CYS A 344 33.36 -3.71 -47.33
C CYS A 344 31.93 -3.16 -47.39
N GLY A 345 31.51 -2.42 -46.37
CA GLY A 345 30.14 -1.90 -46.23
C GLY A 345 29.04 -2.95 -46.06
N MET A 346 29.37 -4.25 -45.99
CA MET A 346 28.45 -5.37 -45.74
C MET A 346 29.15 -6.50 -44.96
N ALA A 347 28.36 -7.40 -44.38
CA ALA A 347 28.83 -8.47 -43.50
C ALA A 347 29.71 -9.51 -44.23
N MET A 348 31.00 -9.53 -43.90
CA MET A 348 31.97 -10.51 -44.40
C MET A 348 32.66 -11.30 -43.28
N GLU A 349 32.55 -10.83 -42.04
CA GLU A 349 33.09 -11.48 -40.86
C GLU A 349 32.07 -11.47 -39.71
N GLN A 350 32.21 -12.44 -38.80
CA GLN A 350 31.40 -12.57 -37.60
C GLN A 350 32.22 -12.18 -36.36
N THR A 351 31.61 -11.42 -35.46
CA THR A 351 32.19 -11.11 -34.15
C THR A 351 31.08 -11.08 -33.08
N ARG A 352 31.36 -10.50 -31.91
CA ARG A 352 30.39 -10.35 -30.82
C ARG A 352 30.09 -8.89 -30.56
N CYS A 353 28.81 -8.60 -30.32
CA CYS A 353 28.37 -7.30 -29.85
C CYS A 353 29.09 -6.97 -28.52
N PRO A 354 29.78 -5.82 -28.41
CA PRO A 354 30.48 -5.45 -27.19
C PRO A 354 29.53 -5.15 -26.02
N GLU A 355 28.24 -4.93 -26.30
CA GLU A 355 27.22 -4.59 -25.29
C GLU A 355 26.53 -5.82 -24.69
N CYS A 356 26.14 -6.78 -25.54
CA CYS A 356 25.33 -7.92 -25.11
C CYS A 356 25.93 -9.30 -25.44
N GLY A 357 27.09 -9.34 -26.11
CA GLY A 357 27.76 -10.58 -26.49
C GLY A 357 27.08 -11.40 -27.60
N ALA A 358 25.92 -10.94 -28.10
CA ALA A 358 25.21 -11.55 -29.22
C ALA A 358 26.09 -11.56 -30.48
N PRO A 359 25.96 -12.58 -31.35
CA PRO A 359 26.73 -12.64 -32.59
C PRO A 359 26.34 -11.49 -33.53
N VAL A 360 27.33 -10.75 -34.03
CA VAL A 360 27.14 -9.63 -34.98
C VAL A 360 27.93 -9.85 -36.26
N GLY A 361 27.49 -9.22 -37.35
CA GLY A 361 28.09 -9.42 -38.68
C GLY A 361 27.47 -10.59 -39.44
N GLY A 362 28.29 -11.36 -40.14
CA GLY A 362 27.86 -12.40 -41.08
C GLY A 362 28.94 -12.86 -42.05
N ALA A 363 28.56 -13.49 -43.16
CA ALA A 363 29.47 -13.99 -44.19
C ALA A 363 28.83 -13.86 -45.58
N ASP A 364 29.63 -13.75 -46.63
CA ASP A 364 29.17 -13.65 -48.02
C ASP A 364 28.08 -12.58 -48.22
N HIS A 365 28.27 -11.40 -47.61
CA HIS A 365 27.32 -10.28 -47.60
C HIS A 365 25.95 -10.58 -46.96
N SER A 366 25.82 -11.69 -46.24
CA SER A 366 24.60 -12.11 -45.56
C SER A 366 24.76 -12.00 -44.05
N PHE A 367 23.79 -11.40 -43.38
CA PHE A 367 23.79 -11.23 -41.94
C PHE A 367 23.41 -12.51 -41.19
N ILE A 368 23.95 -12.66 -39.98
CA ILE A 368 23.45 -13.64 -39.00
C ILE A 368 22.01 -13.30 -38.64
N GLU A 369 21.20 -14.33 -38.39
CA GLU A 369 19.80 -14.19 -38.00
C GLU A 369 19.63 -13.22 -36.80
N GLY A 370 18.71 -12.26 -36.96
CA GLY A 370 18.43 -11.23 -35.96
C GLY A 370 19.21 -9.92 -36.14
N ASN A 371 20.22 -9.88 -37.01
CA ASN A 371 20.89 -8.62 -37.36
C ASN A 371 20.16 -7.94 -38.53
N ALA A 372 20.04 -6.61 -38.47
CA ALA A 372 19.33 -5.82 -39.47
C ALA A 372 20.00 -4.44 -39.66
N HIS A 373 19.59 -3.68 -40.67
CA HIS A 373 20.00 -2.28 -40.80
C HIS A 373 19.42 -1.42 -39.69
N ASP A 374 20.21 -0.44 -39.23
CA ASP A 374 19.76 0.58 -38.30
C ASP A 374 19.26 1.80 -39.08
N GLU A 375 18.03 1.71 -39.59
CA GLU A 375 17.41 2.78 -40.37
C GLU A 375 17.32 4.10 -39.58
N GLU A 376 17.20 4.02 -38.26
CA GLU A 376 17.12 5.19 -37.39
C GLU A 376 18.44 5.96 -37.40
N MET A 377 19.58 5.28 -37.16
CA MET A 377 20.91 5.87 -37.23
C MET A 377 21.27 6.34 -38.65
N ASP A 378 20.88 5.57 -39.67
CA ASP A 378 21.09 5.95 -41.08
C ASP A 378 20.28 7.20 -41.47
N SER A 379 19.16 7.49 -40.79
CA SER A 379 18.31 8.65 -41.04
C SER A 379 18.66 9.93 -40.26
N LEU A 380 19.52 9.84 -39.23
CA LEU A 380 19.99 11.00 -38.43
C LEU A 380 20.79 12.02 -39.24
#